data_AF-A0A1Q9P3T4-F1
#
_entry.id   AF-A0A1Q9P3T4-F1
#
_cell.length_a   1.000
_cell.length_b   1.000
_cell.length_c   1.000
_cell.angle_alpha   90.00
_cell.angle_beta   90.00
_cell.angle_gamma   90.00
#
_symmetry.space_group_name_H-M   'P 1'
#
loop_
_entity.id
_entity.type
_entity.pdbx_description
1 polymer ?
#
loop_
_entity_poly.entity_id
_entity_poly.type
_entity_poly.pdbx_seq_one_letter_code
_entity_poly.pdbx_strand_id
1 'polypeptide(L)'
;MEYLFLLCSTLKDGITTDLSCLDKKIVSNVLADLREEYEMDILSIKNDNFYGPLGFHGLGVSQFLGSLTKSQLTLLINTYNEGYYKIPRTIKLLDIASDFGLSRYAIEYRLRRGENVIMDLVLPLLDFEQK
;
A
#
# COMPACT_ATOMS: atom_id res chain seq x y z
N MET A 1 -20.83 -2.32 -3.72
CA MET A 1 -20.80 -0.96 -3.12
C MET A 1 -19.97 -0.10 -4.05
N GLU A 2 -20.55 0.96 -4.60
CA GLU A 2 -19.83 1.93 -5.43
C GLU A 2 -19.18 2.96 -4.50
N TYR A 3 -17.86 3.07 -4.56
CA TYR A 3 -17.09 4.03 -3.78
C TYR A 3 -16.69 5.20 -4.70
N LEU A 4 -16.96 6.44 -4.26
CA LEU A 4 -16.68 7.66 -5.02
C LEU A 4 -15.69 8.50 -4.22
N PHE A 5 -14.52 8.76 -4.80
CA PHE A 5 -13.43 9.50 -4.15
C PHE A 5 -13.12 10.80 -4.91
N LEU A 6 -12.72 11.84 -4.20
CA LEU A 6 -12.42 13.14 -4.80
C LEU A 6 -10.92 13.40 -4.73
N LEU A 7 -10.32 13.70 -5.88
CA LEU A 7 -8.88 13.92 -6.00
C LEU A 7 -8.63 15.35 -6.44
N CYS A 8 -7.84 16.05 -5.65
CA CYS A 8 -7.43 17.45 -5.77
C CYS A 8 -8.54 18.50 -5.62
N SER A 9 -8.55 19.19 -4.48
CA SER A 9 -9.01 20.58 -4.38
C SER A 9 -7.83 21.53 -4.20
N THR A 10 -7.84 22.68 -4.87
CA THR A 10 -6.84 23.73 -4.70
C THR A 10 -7.41 24.81 -3.78
N LEU A 11 -6.68 25.14 -2.71
CA LEU A 11 -6.92 26.35 -1.92
C LEU A 11 -6.28 27.54 -2.63
N LYS A 12 -6.79 28.75 -2.38
CA LYS A 12 -6.35 30.03 -2.97
C LYS A 12 -4.82 30.28 -2.90
N ASP A 13 -4.13 29.62 -1.97
CA ASP A 13 -2.66 29.68 -1.80
C ASP A 13 -1.88 28.66 -2.66
N GLY A 14 -2.54 27.95 -3.57
CA GLY A 14 -1.93 26.93 -4.44
C GLY A 14 -1.71 25.56 -3.76
N ILE A 15 -2.19 25.39 -2.54
CA ILE A 15 -2.11 24.11 -1.81
C ILE A 15 -3.16 23.16 -2.40
N THR A 16 -2.69 21.99 -2.86
CA THR A 16 -3.56 20.92 -3.34
C THR A 16 -3.74 19.88 -2.23
N THR A 17 -4.97 19.47 -1.96
CA THR A 17 -5.28 18.44 -0.94
C THR A 17 -6.22 17.39 -1.52
N ASP A 18 -5.99 16.14 -1.11
CA ASP A 18 -6.80 14.99 -1.50
C ASP A 18 -7.76 14.59 -0.38
N LEU A 19 -9.03 14.36 -0.72
CA LEU A 19 -10.08 14.00 0.22
C LEU A 19 -10.69 12.65 -0.16
N SER A 20 -10.47 11.66 0.69
CA SER A 20 -10.95 10.30 0.46
C SER A 20 -12.06 9.90 1.42
N CYS A 21 -13.17 9.34 0.91
CA CYS A 21 -14.29 8.86 1.73
C CYS A 21 -15.05 7.70 1.07
N LEU A 22 -15.64 6.82 1.89
CA LEU A 22 -16.45 5.68 1.41
C LEU A 22 -17.85 6.08 0.95
N ASP A 23 -18.37 7.23 1.40
CA ASP A 23 -19.75 7.65 1.16
C ASP A 23 -19.81 8.95 0.36
N LYS A 24 -20.38 8.84 -0.85
CA LYS A 24 -20.61 9.96 -1.77
C LYS A 24 -21.40 11.11 -1.14
N LYS A 25 -22.36 10.82 -0.27
CA LYS A 25 -23.16 11.85 0.41
C LYS A 25 -22.30 12.62 1.40
N ILE A 26 -21.47 11.93 2.17
CA ILE A 26 -20.54 12.56 3.12
C ILE A 26 -19.56 13.46 2.37
N VAL A 27 -18.96 12.98 1.27
CA VAL A 27 -18.06 13.80 0.43
C VAL A 27 -18.75 15.05 -0.08
N SER A 28 -19.97 14.91 -0.60
CA SER A 28 -20.71 16.04 -1.17
C SER A 28 -21.01 17.11 -0.12
N ASN A 29 -21.35 16.69 1.10
CA ASN A 29 -21.59 17.61 2.22
C ASN A 29 -20.30 18.30 2.66
N VAL A 30 -19.23 17.54 2.91
CA VAL A 30 -17.93 18.11 3.33
C VAL A 30 -17.40 19.09 2.29
N LEU A 31 -17.55 18.80 0.99
CA LEU A 31 -17.15 19.74 -0.06
C LEU A 31 -18.02 20.99 -0.12
N ALA A 32 -19.31 20.88 0.18
CA ALA A 32 -20.18 22.04 0.23
C ALA A 32 -19.76 22.95 1.39
N ASP A 33 -19.52 22.38 2.57
CA ASP A 33 -19.05 23.09 3.76
C ASP A 33 -17.70 23.77 3.49
N LEU A 34 -16.74 23.03 2.92
CA LEU A 34 -15.42 23.57 2.59
C LEU A 34 -15.48 24.66 1.51
N ARG A 35 -16.41 24.60 0.55
CA ARG A 35 -16.61 25.65 -0.47
C ARG A 35 -17.21 26.93 0.11
N GLU A 36 -18.03 26.80 1.14
CA GLU A 36 -18.64 27.93 1.83
C GLU A 36 -17.61 28.64 2.71
N GLU A 37 -16.77 27.87 3.40
CA GLU A 37 -15.77 28.40 4.33
C GLU A 37 -14.46 28.83 3.64
N TYR A 38 -14.08 28.16 2.55
CA TYR A 38 -12.84 28.40 1.81
C TYR A 38 -13.11 28.60 0.32
N GLU A 39 -12.43 29.57 -0.29
CA GLU A 39 -12.37 29.68 -1.75
C GLU A 39 -11.56 28.51 -2.32
N MET A 40 -12.26 27.43 -2.65
CA MET A 40 -11.68 26.20 -3.20
C MET A 40 -12.27 25.86 -4.57
N ASP A 41 -11.40 25.41 -5.47
CA ASP A 41 -11.80 24.81 -6.74
C ASP A 41 -11.67 23.29 -6.66
N ILE A 42 -12.67 22.58 -7.19
CA ILE A 42 -12.60 21.14 -7.39
C ILE A 42 -11.93 20.88 -8.73
N LEU A 43 -10.75 20.26 -8.70
CA LEU A 43 -10.02 19.95 -9.92
C LEU A 43 -10.51 18.65 -10.57
N SER A 44 -10.82 17.62 -9.78
CA SER A 44 -11.26 16.33 -10.31
C SER A 44 -12.10 15.53 -9.31
N ILE A 45 -13.06 14.77 -9.82
CA ILE A 45 -13.82 13.76 -9.06
C ILE A 45 -13.62 12.41 -9.74
N LYS A 46 -13.19 11.38 -9.01
CA LYS A 46 -12.89 10.05 -9.57
C LYS A 46 -13.67 8.94 -8.87
N ASN A 47 -14.37 8.15 -9.67
CA ASN A 47 -14.97 6.90 -9.21
C ASN A 47 -13.93 5.79 -9.31
N ASP A 48 -13.10 5.66 -8.30
CA ASP A 48 -12.18 4.52 -8.21
C ASP A 48 -12.83 3.41 -7.38
N ASN A 49 -12.98 2.24 -8.01
CA ASN A 49 -13.32 1.01 -7.33
C ASN A 49 -12.12 0.54 -6.52
N PHE A 50 -11.89 1.18 -5.38
CA PHE A 50 -10.87 0.72 -4.45
C PHE A 50 -11.36 -0.54 -3.76
N TYR A 51 -10.69 -1.66 -4.05
CA TYR A 51 -10.90 -2.92 -3.38
C TYR A 51 -10.30 -2.85 -1.96
N GLY A 52 -11.13 -2.43 -1.01
CA GLY A 52 -10.84 -2.54 0.42
C GLY A 52 -9.87 -1.50 1.00
N PRO A 53 -9.47 -1.68 2.27
CA PRO A 53 -8.72 -0.70 3.06
C PRO A 53 -7.36 -0.27 2.45
N LEU A 54 -6.82 -1.03 1.48
CA LEU A 54 -5.64 -0.65 0.68
C LEU A 54 -5.83 0.63 -0.12
N GLY A 55 -7.07 0.93 -0.49
CA GLY A 55 -7.40 2.16 -1.18
C GLY A 55 -7.59 3.38 -0.31
N PHE A 56 -7.94 3.14 0.95
CA PHE A 56 -8.38 4.19 1.85
C PHE A 56 -7.24 5.08 2.33
N HIS A 57 -6.02 4.55 2.34
CA HIS A 57 -4.85 5.25 2.84
C HIS A 57 -4.10 6.07 1.80
N GLY A 58 -4.50 6.09 0.52
CA GLY A 58 -3.77 6.81 -0.54
C GLY A 58 -2.32 6.33 -0.77
N LEU A 59 -1.85 5.38 0.03
CA LEU A 59 -0.56 4.73 -0.08
C LEU A 59 -0.72 3.64 -1.13
N GLY A 60 -0.57 4.06 -2.39
CA GLY A 60 -0.52 3.12 -3.49
C GLY A 60 0.47 2.01 -3.16
N VAL A 61 0.11 0.76 -3.44
CA VAL A 61 1.00 -0.40 -3.31
C VAL A 61 2.40 -0.10 -3.89
N SER A 62 2.47 0.74 -4.92
CA SER A 62 3.70 1.30 -5.50
C SER A 62 4.60 2.07 -4.52
N GLN A 63 4.05 2.90 -3.63
CA GLN A 63 4.79 3.71 -2.67
C GLN A 63 5.38 2.84 -1.55
N PHE A 64 4.63 1.84 -1.08
CA PHE A 64 5.12 0.84 -0.15
C PHE A 64 6.18 -0.07 -0.78
N LEU A 65 5.94 -0.58 -1.99
CA LEU A 65 6.93 -1.36 -2.73
C LEU A 65 8.21 -0.55 -3.03
N GLY A 66 8.11 0.78 -3.12
CA GLY A 66 9.25 1.68 -3.25
C GLY A 66 10.20 1.69 -2.03
N SER A 67 9.74 1.21 -0.86
CA SER A 67 10.59 1.05 0.34
C SER A 67 11.43 -0.23 0.31
N LEU A 68 11.13 -1.17 -0.60
CA LEU A 68 11.97 -2.34 -0.84
C LEU A 68 13.11 -1.98 -1.79
N THR A 69 14.32 -2.40 -1.44
CA THR A 69 15.41 -2.35 -2.42
C THR A 69 15.15 -3.38 -3.53
N LYS A 70 15.72 -3.13 -4.72
CA LYS A 70 15.67 -4.11 -5.84
C LYS A 70 16.15 -5.50 -5.42
N SER A 71 17.15 -5.57 -4.56
CA SER A 71 17.69 -6.84 -4.06
C SER A 71 16.74 -7.55 -3.10
N GLN A 72 16.03 -6.83 -2.23
CA GLN A 72 15.00 -7.39 -1.35
C GLN A 72 13.80 -7.90 -2.15
N LEU A 73 13.33 -7.11 -3.12
CA LEU A 73 12.23 -7.51 -4.00
C LEU A 73 12.57 -8.78 -4.79
N THR A 74 13.75 -8.80 -5.43
CA THR A 74 14.23 -9.97 -6.18
C THR A 74 14.33 -11.20 -5.29
N LEU A 75 14.89 -11.03 -4.10
CA LEU A 75 15.06 -12.12 -3.14
C LEU A 75 13.70 -12.70 -2.71
N LEU A 76 12.73 -11.85 -2.32
CA LEU A 76 11.38 -12.28 -1.94
C LEU A 76 10.66 -13.05 -3.05
N ILE A 77 10.74 -12.55 -4.29
CA ILE A 77 10.11 -13.18 -5.45
C ILE A 77 10.75 -14.54 -5.72
N ASN A 78 12.08 -14.63 -5.73
CA ASN A 78 12.79 -15.88 -5.99
C ASN A 78 12.51 -16.93 -4.92
N THR A 79 12.58 -16.56 -3.64
CA THR A 79 12.30 -17.50 -2.54
C THR A 79 10.87 -18.01 -2.59
N TYR A 80 9.90 -17.16 -2.95
CA TYR A 80 8.52 -17.58 -3.18
C TYR A 80 8.40 -18.59 -4.32
N ASN A 81 8.98 -18.29 -5.48
CA ASN A 81 8.92 -19.14 -6.67
C ASN A 81 9.58 -20.51 -6.46
N GLU A 82 10.71 -20.54 -5.76
CA GLU A 82 11.42 -21.77 -5.39
C GLU A 82 10.69 -22.56 -4.29
N GLY A 83 9.65 -21.96 -3.70
CA GLY A 83 8.74 -22.59 -2.75
C GLY A 83 9.27 -22.67 -1.33
N TYR A 84 10.08 -21.68 -0.93
CA TYR A 84 10.51 -21.48 0.45
C TYR A 84 9.34 -21.30 1.43
N TYR A 85 8.25 -20.67 0.96
CA TYR A 85 7.03 -20.43 1.74
C TYR A 85 5.96 -21.54 1.59
N LYS A 86 6.23 -22.60 0.82
CA LYS A 86 5.28 -23.73 0.65
C LYS A 86 5.28 -24.63 1.88
N ILE A 87 4.19 -25.38 2.06
CA ILE A 87 4.04 -26.41 3.10
C ILE A 87 3.68 -27.74 2.42
N PRO A 88 4.55 -28.76 2.41
CA PRO A 88 5.94 -28.72 2.87
C PRO A 88 6.83 -27.82 2.01
N ARG A 89 7.94 -27.33 2.58
CA ARG A 89 8.91 -26.51 1.84
C ARG A 89 9.58 -27.32 0.75
N THR A 90 9.73 -26.74 -0.43
CA THR A 90 10.42 -27.38 -1.57
C THR A 90 11.90 -27.05 -1.66
N ILE A 91 12.36 -26.00 -0.97
CA ILE A 91 13.77 -25.58 -0.92
C ILE A 91 14.16 -25.16 0.50
N LYS A 92 15.44 -25.34 0.87
CA LYS A 92 15.96 -24.85 2.16
C LYS A 92 16.56 -23.47 1.98
N LEU A 93 16.46 -22.65 3.03
CA LEU A 93 17.04 -21.30 3.04
C LEU A 93 18.55 -21.29 2.75
N LEU A 94 19.27 -22.35 3.14
CA LEU A 94 20.71 -22.47 2.90
C LEU A 94 21.03 -22.63 1.40
N ASP A 95 20.17 -23.34 0.66
CA ASP A 95 20.35 -23.56 -0.78
C ASP A 95 20.16 -22.21 -1.51
N ILE A 96 19.13 -21.45 -1.13
CA ILE A 96 18.91 -20.08 -1.60
C ILE A 96 20.08 -19.17 -1.21
N ALA A 97 20.63 -19.29 0.01
CA ALA A 97 21.76 -18.48 0.45
C ALA A 97 22.98 -18.69 -0.44
N SER A 98 23.24 -19.95 -0.82
CA SER A 98 24.30 -20.33 -1.75
C SER A 98 24.10 -19.67 -3.11
N ASP A 99 22.88 -19.71 -3.66
CA ASP A 99 22.57 -19.14 -4.98
C ASP A 99 22.77 -17.62 -5.04
N PHE A 100 22.56 -16.93 -3.92
CA PHE A 100 22.77 -15.49 -3.81
C PHE A 100 24.20 -15.10 -3.36
N GLY A 101 25.08 -16.07 -3.08
CA GLY A 101 26.43 -15.83 -2.56
C GLY A 101 26.41 -15.17 -1.17
N LEU A 102 25.42 -15.48 -0.34
CA LEU A 102 25.20 -14.90 0.98
C LEU A 102 25.35 -15.95 2.08
N SER A 103 25.69 -15.49 3.28
CA SER A 103 25.54 -16.33 4.46
C SER A 103 24.06 -16.57 4.75
N ARG A 104 23.74 -17.69 5.41
CA ARG A 104 22.40 -17.99 5.91
C ARG A 104 21.81 -16.83 6.73
N TYR A 105 22.63 -16.22 7.58
CA TYR A 105 22.21 -15.08 8.39
C TYR A 105 21.89 -13.84 7.53
N ALA A 106 22.71 -13.55 6.52
CA ALA A 106 22.50 -12.40 5.65
C ALA A 106 21.22 -12.52 4.81
N ILE A 107 20.93 -13.72 4.29
CA ILE A 107 19.69 -13.94 3.53
C ILE A 107 18.45 -13.87 4.43
N GLU A 108 18.53 -14.45 5.64
CA GLU A 108 17.44 -14.40 6.62
C GLU A 108 17.15 -12.97 7.05
N TYR A 109 18.19 -12.17 7.30
CA TYR A 109 18.04 -10.76 7.62
C TYR A 109 17.37 -9.97 6.49
N ARG A 110 17.78 -10.20 5.24
CA ARG A 110 17.19 -9.53 4.07
C ARG A 110 15.75 -9.93 3.83
N LEU A 111 15.42 -11.22 3.99
CA LEU A 111 14.05 -11.70 3.91
C LEU A 111 13.19 -11.07 4.98
N ARG A 112 13.59 -11.12 6.26
CA ARG A 112 12.81 -10.50 7.35
C ARG A 112 12.59 -9.01 7.15
N ARG A 113 13.60 -8.28 6.67
CA ARG A 113 13.46 -6.86 6.31
C ARG A 113 12.39 -6.65 5.23
N GLY A 114 12.40 -7.46 4.18
CA GLY A 114 11.43 -7.36 3.10
C GLY A 114 10.02 -7.81 3.52
N GLU A 115 9.93 -8.89 4.29
CA GLU A 115 8.68 -9.40 4.88
C GLU A 115 8.04 -8.36 5.81
N ASN A 116 8.83 -7.68 6.65
CA ASN A 116 8.30 -6.65 7.54
C ASN A 116 7.65 -5.50 6.77
N VAL A 117 8.21 -5.06 5.63
CA VAL A 117 7.59 -4.04 4.79
C VAL A 117 6.21 -4.49 4.29
N ILE A 118 6.09 -5.78 3.92
CA ILE A 118 4.80 -6.36 3.50
C ILE A 118 3.84 -6.45 4.69
N MET A 119 4.33 -6.84 5.87
CA MET A 119 3.51 -6.91 7.08
C MET A 119 3.01 -5.53 7.52
N ASP A 120 3.83 -4.48 7.41
CA ASP A 120 3.41 -3.11 7.72
C ASP A 120 2.29 -2.63 6.79
N LEU A 121 2.23 -3.16 5.55
CA LEU A 121 1.13 -2.93 4.63
C LEU A 121 -0.11 -3.78 4.98
N VAL A 122 0.07 -5.05 5.31
CA VAL A 122 -1.03 -6.02 5.44
C VAL A 122 -1.70 -5.96 6.81
N LEU A 123 -0.94 -5.78 7.89
CA LEU A 123 -1.48 -5.81 9.27
C LEU A 123 -2.57 -4.76 9.53
N PRO A 124 -2.44 -3.49 9.09
CA PRO A 124 -3.52 -2.51 9.26
C PRO A 124 -4.82 -2.94 8.55
N LEU A 125 -4.71 -3.62 7.41
CA LEU A 125 -5.88 -4.14 6.68
C LEU A 125 -6.55 -5.27 7.46
N LEU A 126 -5.75 -6.18 8.01
CA LEU A 126 -6.27 -7.31 8.79
C LEU A 126 -6.88 -6.88 10.13
N ASP A 127 -6.36 -5.82 10.74
CA ASP A 127 -6.96 -5.22 11.96
C ASP A 127 -8.31 -4.56 11.65
N PHE A 128 -8.46 -3.97 10.47
CA PHE A 128 -9.73 -3.39 10.03
C PHE A 128 -10.84 -4.43 9.87
N GLU A 129 -10.53 -5.59 9.26
CA GLU A 129 -11.51 -6.67 9.05
C GLU A 129 -11.95 -7.39 10.35
N GLN A 130 -11.24 -7.19 11.47
CA GLN A 130 -11.59 -7.76 12.77
C GLN A 130 -12.57 -6.89 13.59
N LYS A 131 -12.88 -5.68 13.13
CA LYS A 131 -13.77 -4.72 13.78
C LYS A 131 -15.15 -4.68 13.12
#